data_AF-A0A2V8ZXN2-F1
#
_entry.id   AF-A0A2V8ZXN2-F1
#
_cell.length_a   1.000
_cell.length_b   1.000
_cell.length_c   1.000
_cell.angle_alpha   90.00
_cell.angle_beta   90.00
_cell.angle_gamma   90.00
#
_symmetry.space_group_name_H-M   'P 1'
#
loop_
_entity.id
_entity.type
_entity.pdbx_description
1 polymer ?
#
loop_
_entity_poly.entity_id
_entity_poly.type
_entity_poly.pdbx_seq_one_letter_code
_entity_poly.pdbx_strand_id
1 'polypeptide(L)'
;MNKNKLSLIATALAALLVSSPAASFAQSAATFSGEAVALKANAVGVSLALADTGALPSSGGSLSTSVASVNVAGIASADALKSSTSGSGSSSQSQSTLLDVNLLNGLVAASVVKSNSSATCSGGQASTSGSAQLVGLTVAGQSILVSNPNLSISLPGGISVIINQQTSSSGGTSGSVTVNALHVTGPSIDIVVASAQSDITCS
;
A
#
# COMPACT_ATOMS: atom_id res chain seq x y z
N MET A 1 17.24 -26.28 90.48
CA MET A 1 16.97 -24.89 90.91
C MET A 1 18.03 -23.98 90.30
N ASN A 2 17.77 -23.40 89.13
CA ASN A 2 18.30 -22.09 88.76
C ASN A 2 17.50 -21.54 87.58
N LYS A 3 17.03 -20.31 87.77
CA LYS A 3 16.07 -19.60 86.94
C LYS A 3 16.79 -18.59 86.03
N ASN A 4 16.28 -18.50 84.81
CA ASN A 4 16.16 -17.30 83.95
C ASN A 4 17.41 -16.76 83.24
N LYS A 5 17.29 -16.61 81.92
CA LYS A 5 16.97 -15.31 81.28
C LYS A 5 16.55 -15.52 79.82
N LEU A 6 15.33 -15.09 79.49
CA LEU A 6 14.91 -14.81 78.12
C LEU A 6 15.72 -13.62 77.58
N SER A 7 16.16 -13.68 76.33
CA SER A 7 16.44 -12.49 75.52
C SER A 7 16.02 -12.77 74.07
N LEU A 8 15.02 -12.03 73.61
CA LEU A 8 14.58 -11.94 72.22
C LEU A 8 15.70 -11.34 71.36
N ILE A 9 15.96 -11.91 70.17
CA ILE A 9 16.31 -11.13 68.97
C ILE A 9 15.61 -11.77 67.78
N ALA A 10 14.64 -11.05 67.25
CA ALA A 10 13.97 -11.32 65.99
C ALA A 10 14.90 -10.91 64.83
N THR A 11 15.04 -11.77 63.82
CA THR A 11 15.64 -11.40 62.53
C THR A 11 14.64 -11.71 61.42
N ALA A 12 13.84 -10.69 61.11
CA ALA A 12 13.05 -10.63 59.88
C ALA A 12 14.02 -10.43 58.70
N LEU A 13 14.08 -11.41 57.80
CA LEU A 13 14.78 -11.24 56.52
C LEU A 13 13.76 -10.75 55.49
N ALA A 14 13.75 -9.44 55.28
CA ALA A 14 12.89 -8.76 54.32
C ALA A 14 13.28 -9.13 52.89
N ALA A 15 12.34 -9.68 52.13
CA ALA A 15 12.47 -9.85 50.69
C ALA A 15 12.34 -8.48 50.00
N LEU A 16 13.45 -7.94 49.49
CA LEU A 16 13.44 -6.78 48.60
C LEU A 16 12.90 -7.22 47.23
N LEU A 17 11.61 -6.98 46.99
CA LEU A 17 11.02 -6.98 45.66
C LEU A 17 11.51 -5.71 44.94
N VAL A 18 12.53 -5.85 44.10
CA VAL A 18 12.99 -4.79 43.20
C VAL A 18 11.95 -4.63 42.09
N SER A 19 11.01 -3.70 42.27
CA SER A 19 10.10 -3.26 41.23
C SER A 19 10.86 -2.39 40.22
N SER A 20 11.39 -2.99 39.16
CA SER A 20 11.93 -2.22 38.03
C SER A 20 10.79 -1.45 37.36
N PRO A 21 10.94 -0.14 37.07
CA PRO A 21 9.99 0.56 36.23
C PRO A 21 10.07 -0.03 34.83
N ALA A 22 8.99 -0.66 34.37
CA ALA A 22 8.82 -0.95 32.96
C ALA A 22 8.75 0.41 32.24
N ALA A 23 9.83 0.79 31.57
CA ALA A 23 9.80 1.91 30.66
C ALA A 23 8.78 1.58 29.56
N SER A 24 7.58 2.14 29.69
CA SER A 24 6.62 2.16 28.59
C SER A 24 7.19 3.11 27.56
N PHE A 25 7.79 2.58 26.50
CA PHE A 25 8.01 3.38 25.31
C PHE A 25 6.62 3.76 24.80
N ALA A 26 6.24 5.02 25.01
CA ALA A 26 5.14 5.60 24.27
C ALA A 26 5.55 5.51 22.79
N GLN A 27 5.02 4.51 22.08
CA GLN A 27 5.11 4.49 20.62
C GLN A 27 4.43 5.77 20.17
N SER A 28 5.23 6.73 19.74
CA SER A 28 4.72 7.97 19.20
C SER A 28 3.74 7.60 18.08
N ALA A 29 2.50 8.09 18.15
CA ALA A 29 1.44 7.61 17.26
C ALA A 29 1.72 8.11 15.84
N ALA A 30 2.09 7.21 14.93
CA ALA A 30 2.18 7.55 13.52
C ALA A 30 0.76 7.84 12.99
N THR A 31 0.63 8.83 12.11
CA THR A 31 -0.62 9.01 11.34
C THR A 31 -0.49 8.31 10.01
N PHE A 32 -1.56 7.62 9.62
CA PHE A 32 -1.59 6.83 8.39
C PHE A 32 -2.43 7.52 7.32
N SER A 33 -2.12 7.26 6.06
CA SER A 33 -3.02 7.50 4.95
C SER A 33 -2.71 6.48 3.85
N GLY A 34 -3.65 6.28 2.96
CA GLY A 34 -3.51 5.33 1.87
C GLY A 34 -4.84 5.12 1.18
N GLU A 35 -4.75 4.63 -0.04
CA GLU A 35 -5.91 4.32 -0.87
C GLU A 35 -5.47 3.27 -1.89
N ALA A 36 -6.36 2.35 -2.25
CA ALA A 36 -6.13 1.42 -3.33
C ALA A 36 -7.33 1.40 -4.26
N VAL A 37 -7.07 1.54 -5.57
CA VAL A 37 -8.10 1.57 -6.61
C VAL A 37 -7.70 0.60 -7.70
N ALA A 38 -8.57 -0.36 -8.03
CA ALA A 38 -8.23 -1.37 -9.02
C ALA A 38 -8.26 -0.83 -10.44
N LEU A 39 -9.29 -0.07 -10.78
CA LEU A 39 -9.40 0.53 -12.10
C LEU A 39 -9.96 1.93 -11.96
N LYS A 40 -9.19 2.92 -12.41
CA LYS A 40 -9.67 4.28 -12.63
C LYS A 40 -9.55 4.58 -14.12
N ALA A 41 -10.64 4.93 -14.78
CA ALA A 41 -10.64 5.21 -16.20
C ALA A 41 -11.44 6.47 -16.50
N ASN A 42 -10.82 7.39 -17.25
CA ASN A 42 -11.46 8.53 -17.88
C ASN A 42 -11.22 8.41 -19.39
N ALA A 43 -12.23 8.04 -20.14
CA ALA A 43 -12.11 7.88 -21.58
C ALA A 43 -13.40 8.28 -22.30
N VAL A 44 -13.29 9.16 -23.30
CA VAL A 44 -14.39 9.52 -24.22
C VAL A 44 -15.68 9.94 -23.47
N GLY A 45 -15.54 10.71 -22.39
CA GLY A 45 -16.66 11.20 -21.58
C GLY A 45 -17.22 10.22 -20.54
N VAL A 46 -16.64 9.03 -20.42
CA VAL A 46 -16.92 8.07 -19.34
C VAL A 46 -15.88 8.21 -18.25
N SER A 47 -16.32 8.30 -17.00
CA SER A 47 -15.47 8.27 -15.81
C SER A 47 -15.88 7.12 -14.90
N LEU A 48 -14.92 6.34 -14.45
CA LEU A 48 -15.13 5.14 -13.65
C LEU A 48 -14.02 4.99 -12.62
N ALA A 49 -14.39 4.62 -11.39
CA ALA A 49 -13.50 4.12 -10.35
C ALA A 49 -14.11 2.83 -9.77
N LEU A 50 -13.38 1.72 -9.83
CA LEU A 50 -13.83 0.41 -9.37
C LEU A 50 -12.89 -0.19 -8.35
N ALA A 51 -13.49 -0.90 -7.39
CA ALA A 51 -12.82 -1.44 -6.22
C ALA A 51 -11.88 -0.38 -5.61
N ASP A 52 -12.45 0.78 -5.33
CA ASP A 52 -11.85 1.87 -4.59
C ASP A 52 -12.09 1.67 -3.09
N THR A 53 -11.02 1.57 -2.30
CA THR A 53 -11.12 1.44 -0.84
C THR A 53 -11.60 2.70 -0.16
N GLY A 54 -11.48 3.86 -0.82
CA GLY A 54 -11.44 5.16 -0.19
C GLY A 54 -10.17 5.38 0.64
N ALA A 55 -10.06 6.59 1.19
CA ALA A 55 -8.94 6.98 2.03
C ALA A 55 -8.95 6.25 3.38
N LEU A 56 -7.79 5.70 3.75
CA LEU A 56 -7.54 5.14 5.06
C LEU A 56 -7.60 6.25 6.13
N PRO A 57 -8.33 6.05 7.26
CA PRO A 57 -8.34 6.99 8.36
C PRO A 57 -6.94 7.23 8.95
N SER A 58 -6.71 8.44 9.48
CA SER A 58 -5.42 8.81 10.09
C SER A 58 -5.06 7.99 11.33
N SER A 59 -6.07 7.43 12.00
CA SER A 59 -5.90 6.47 13.11
C SER A 59 -5.44 5.08 12.66
N GLY A 60 -5.39 4.82 11.35
CA GLY A 60 -5.11 3.51 10.79
C GLY A 60 -6.38 2.67 10.64
N GLY A 61 -6.19 1.35 10.56
CA GLY A 61 -7.25 0.37 10.33
C GLY A 61 -6.99 -0.44 9.06
N SER A 62 -8.04 -1.04 8.51
CA SER A 62 -7.98 -1.80 7.26
C SER A 62 -9.25 -1.63 6.47
N LEU A 63 -9.12 -1.31 5.19
CA LEU A 63 -10.20 -1.18 4.23
C LEU A 63 -9.94 -2.14 3.06
N SER A 64 -10.97 -2.81 2.59
CA SER A 64 -10.88 -3.66 1.40
C SER A 64 -12.19 -3.67 0.63
N THR A 65 -12.08 -3.79 -0.68
CA THR A 65 -13.20 -3.85 -1.60
C THR A 65 -12.87 -4.75 -2.78
N SER A 66 -13.90 -5.32 -3.40
CA SER A 66 -13.74 -6.19 -4.54
C SER A 66 -14.90 -6.07 -5.52
N VAL A 67 -14.59 -6.17 -6.80
CA VAL A 67 -15.57 -6.25 -7.89
C VAL A 67 -15.29 -7.52 -8.67
N ALA A 68 -16.33 -8.34 -8.90
CA ALA A 68 -16.16 -9.65 -9.54
C ALA A 68 -15.62 -9.52 -10.96
N SER A 69 -16.14 -8.58 -11.74
CA SER A 69 -15.68 -8.28 -13.09
C SER A 69 -16.18 -6.91 -13.55
N VAL A 70 -15.53 -6.39 -14.59
CA VAL A 70 -15.95 -5.19 -15.32
C VAL A 70 -15.80 -5.44 -16.80
N ASN A 71 -16.75 -4.91 -17.58
CA ASN A 71 -16.64 -4.83 -19.02
C ASN A 71 -17.24 -3.52 -19.51
N VAL A 72 -16.39 -2.57 -19.86
CA VAL A 72 -16.76 -1.32 -20.52
C VAL A 72 -16.28 -1.39 -21.96
N ALA A 73 -17.21 -1.56 -22.89
CA ALA A 73 -16.93 -1.77 -24.30
C ALA A 73 -15.95 -0.72 -24.85
N GLY A 74 -14.84 -1.19 -25.44
CA GLY A 74 -13.83 -0.33 -26.04
C GLY A 74 -12.86 0.36 -25.09
N ILE A 75 -13.09 0.30 -23.78
CA ILE A 75 -12.27 1.02 -22.78
C ILE A 75 -11.48 0.03 -21.93
N ALA A 76 -12.17 -0.82 -21.15
CA ALA A 76 -11.53 -1.71 -20.19
C ALA A 76 -12.42 -2.90 -19.84
N SER A 77 -11.81 -4.08 -19.75
CA SER A 77 -12.38 -5.27 -19.12
C SER A 77 -11.36 -5.91 -18.20
N ALA A 78 -11.81 -6.45 -17.07
CA ALA A 78 -10.98 -7.17 -16.11
C ALA A 78 -11.85 -8.01 -15.17
N ASP A 79 -11.25 -9.02 -14.58
CA ASP A 79 -11.86 -9.92 -13.62
C ASP A 79 -11.20 -9.80 -12.24
N ALA A 80 -11.94 -10.19 -11.21
CA ALA A 80 -11.49 -10.30 -9.82
C ALA A 80 -10.70 -9.08 -9.32
N LEU A 81 -11.26 -7.88 -9.52
CA LEU A 81 -10.69 -6.63 -9.03
C LEU A 81 -10.73 -6.64 -7.51
N LYS A 82 -9.56 -6.46 -6.88
CA LYS A 82 -9.43 -6.41 -5.42
C LYS A 82 -8.49 -5.29 -5.03
N SER A 83 -8.89 -4.53 -4.04
CA SER A 83 -8.07 -3.48 -3.45
C SER A 83 -8.13 -3.54 -1.93
N SER A 84 -7.01 -3.23 -1.31
CA SER A 84 -6.91 -3.16 0.15
C SER A 84 -5.91 -2.10 0.57
N THR A 85 -6.20 -1.38 1.64
CA THR A 85 -5.28 -0.47 2.31
C THR A 85 -5.34 -0.69 3.82
N SER A 86 -4.22 -0.57 4.51
CA SER A 86 -4.14 -0.76 5.95
C SER A 86 -3.02 0.05 6.55
N GLY A 87 -3.22 0.52 7.78
CA GLY A 87 -2.21 1.23 8.55
C GLY A 87 -2.29 0.84 10.01
N SER A 88 -1.14 0.50 10.60
CA SER A 88 -1.03 0.18 12.02
C SER A 88 0.43 0.27 12.48
N GLY A 89 0.63 0.53 13.78
CA GLY A 89 1.96 0.59 14.38
C GLY A 89 2.85 1.64 13.73
N SER A 90 3.83 1.19 12.96
CA SER A 90 4.79 2.04 12.24
C SER A 90 4.72 1.86 10.73
N SER A 91 3.61 1.38 10.18
CA SER A 91 3.51 1.07 8.75
C SER A 91 2.12 1.33 8.16
N SER A 92 2.10 1.87 6.94
CA SER A 92 0.94 1.98 6.04
C SER A 92 1.24 1.19 4.76
N GLN A 93 0.31 0.36 4.29
CA GLN A 93 0.45 -0.41 3.05
C GLN A 93 -0.85 -0.41 2.26
N SER A 94 -0.70 -0.41 0.94
CA SER A 94 -1.81 -0.55 -0.01
C SER A 94 -1.45 -1.54 -1.10
N GLN A 95 -2.48 -2.22 -1.58
CA GLN A 95 -2.36 -3.23 -2.62
C GLN A 95 -3.59 -3.18 -3.52
N SER A 96 -3.38 -3.36 -4.80
CA SER A 96 -4.45 -3.60 -5.75
C SER A 96 -4.09 -4.72 -6.72
N THR A 97 -5.06 -5.54 -7.09
CA THR A 97 -4.88 -6.71 -7.96
C THR A 97 -6.08 -6.89 -8.88
N LEU A 98 -5.80 -7.21 -10.14
CA LEU A 98 -6.77 -7.53 -11.17
C LEU A 98 -6.30 -8.75 -11.96
N LEU A 99 -7.26 -9.50 -12.47
CA LEU A 99 -7.04 -10.61 -13.39
C LEU A 99 -7.57 -10.25 -14.78
N ASP A 100 -6.99 -10.89 -15.80
CA ASP A 100 -7.48 -10.84 -17.19
C ASP A 100 -7.79 -9.42 -17.69
N VAL A 101 -6.84 -8.51 -17.44
CA VAL A 101 -6.94 -7.10 -17.83
C VAL A 101 -6.80 -6.97 -19.33
N ASN A 102 -7.72 -6.25 -19.94
CA ASN A 102 -7.67 -5.84 -21.34
C ASN A 102 -8.15 -4.38 -21.45
N LEU A 103 -7.29 -3.52 -21.97
CA LEU A 103 -7.54 -2.10 -22.16
C LEU A 103 -7.54 -1.76 -23.65
N LEU A 104 -8.46 -0.88 -24.04
CA LEU A 104 -8.52 -0.30 -25.38
C LEU A 104 -8.50 -1.36 -26.50
N ASN A 105 -9.36 -2.39 -26.37
CA ASN A 105 -9.49 -3.50 -27.32
C ASN A 105 -8.19 -4.29 -27.56
N GLY A 106 -7.44 -4.56 -26.50
CA GLY A 106 -6.23 -5.39 -26.54
C GLY A 106 -4.95 -4.60 -26.80
N LEU A 107 -5.01 -3.27 -26.79
CA LEU A 107 -3.80 -2.44 -26.88
C LEU A 107 -2.87 -2.73 -25.69
N VAL A 108 -3.44 -2.91 -24.50
CA VAL A 108 -2.70 -3.37 -23.32
C VAL A 108 -3.47 -4.52 -22.70
N ALA A 109 -2.82 -5.66 -22.53
CA ALA A 109 -3.44 -6.82 -21.88
C ALA A 109 -2.47 -7.52 -20.94
N ALA A 110 -2.97 -8.08 -19.84
CA ALA A 110 -2.19 -8.84 -18.87
C ALA A 110 -3.09 -9.81 -18.10
N SER A 111 -2.59 -11.00 -17.79
CA SER A 111 -3.33 -12.02 -17.04
C SER A 111 -3.41 -11.69 -15.55
N VAL A 112 -2.35 -11.09 -14.99
CA VAL A 112 -2.34 -10.61 -13.60
C VAL A 112 -1.68 -9.25 -13.58
N VAL A 113 -2.34 -8.29 -12.93
CA VAL A 113 -1.80 -6.97 -12.68
C VAL A 113 -1.91 -6.70 -11.19
N LYS A 114 -0.78 -6.45 -10.54
CA LYS A 114 -0.73 -6.18 -9.11
C LYS A 114 0.22 -5.02 -8.81
N SER A 115 -0.17 -4.16 -7.89
CA SER A 115 0.69 -3.13 -7.29
C SER A 115 0.71 -3.27 -5.78
N ASN A 116 1.83 -2.89 -5.17
CA ASN A 116 1.98 -2.74 -3.74
C ASN A 116 2.74 -1.45 -3.45
N SER A 117 2.28 -0.72 -2.44
CA SER A 117 3.00 0.41 -1.86
C SER A 117 3.07 0.22 -0.34
N SER A 118 4.16 0.74 0.25
CA SER A 118 4.40 0.67 1.69
C SER A 118 5.17 1.89 2.15
N ALA A 119 4.67 2.54 3.19
CA ALA A 119 5.32 3.61 3.91
C ALA A 119 5.55 3.17 5.37
N THR A 120 6.75 3.37 5.89
CA THR A 120 7.17 2.87 7.21
C THR A 120 7.89 3.93 8.02
N CYS A 121 7.80 3.81 9.34
CA CYS A 121 8.55 4.63 10.29
C CYS A 121 9.59 3.78 11.03
N SER A 122 10.83 4.24 11.03
CA SER A 122 11.92 3.64 11.80
C SER A 122 12.76 4.74 12.45
N GLY A 123 12.87 4.75 13.78
CA GLY A 123 13.63 5.77 14.50
C GLY A 123 13.18 7.21 14.21
N GLY A 124 11.87 7.43 14.02
CA GLY A 124 11.30 8.74 13.65
C GLY A 124 11.53 9.15 12.19
N GLN A 125 12.16 8.29 11.38
CA GLN A 125 12.38 8.52 9.95
C GLN A 125 11.40 7.72 9.11
N ALA A 126 10.79 8.38 8.13
CA ALA A 126 9.92 7.74 7.16
C ALA A 126 10.73 7.13 6.00
N SER A 127 10.32 5.94 5.57
CA SER A 127 10.85 5.26 4.39
C SER A 127 9.71 4.68 3.56
N THR A 128 9.86 4.69 2.24
CA THR A 128 8.83 4.22 1.31
C THR A 128 9.38 3.15 0.37
N SER A 129 8.49 2.27 -0.10
CA SER A 129 8.80 1.24 -1.08
C SER A 129 7.58 0.97 -1.95
N GLY A 130 7.83 0.60 -3.21
CA GLY A 130 6.80 0.33 -4.19
C GLY A 130 7.19 -0.80 -5.14
N SER A 131 6.21 -1.58 -5.59
CA SER A 131 6.44 -2.66 -6.56
C SER A 131 5.20 -2.93 -7.40
N ALA A 132 5.41 -3.39 -8.63
CA ALA A 132 4.36 -3.93 -9.48
C ALA A 132 4.74 -5.29 -10.02
N GLN A 133 3.76 -6.18 -10.12
CA GLN A 133 3.88 -7.50 -10.71
C GLN A 133 2.88 -7.60 -11.88
N LEU A 134 3.40 -7.86 -13.06
CA LEU A 134 2.60 -7.97 -14.29
C LEU A 134 2.91 -9.31 -14.96
N VAL A 135 1.91 -10.15 -15.14
CA VAL A 135 2.05 -11.48 -15.75
C VAL A 135 1.37 -11.47 -17.12
N GLY A 136 2.07 -11.96 -18.13
CA GLY A 136 1.55 -12.02 -19.50
C GLY A 136 1.29 -10.64 -20.10
N LEU A 137 2.03 -9.61 -19.67
CA LEU A 137 1.83 -8.25 -20.15
C LEU A 137 2.18 -8.14 -21.64
N THR A 138 1.24 -7.61 -22.41
CA THR A 138 1.42 -7.23 -23.80
C THR A 138 1.02 -5.78 -24.01
N VAL A 139 1.79 -5.09 -24.84
CA VAL A 139 1.51 -3.71 -25.27
C VAL A 139 1.62 -3.65 -26.79
N ALA A 140 0.55 -3.25 -27.46
CA ALA A 140 0.40 -3.28 -28.92
C ALA A 140 0.82 -4.63 -29.55
N GLY A 141 0.43 -5.73 -28.89
CA GLY A 141 0.77 -7.10 -29.31
C GLY A 141 2.20 -7.55 -29.02
N GLN A 142 3.05 -6.71 -28.42
CA GLN A 142 4.41 -7.07 -28.02
C GLN A 142 4.48 -7.48 -26.55
N SER A 143 5.10 -8.62 -26.27
CA SER A 143 5.28 -9.10 -24.88
C SER A 143 6.30 -8.24 -24.14
N ILE A 144 5.94 -7.79 -22.95
CA ILE A 144 6.84 -7.05 -22.06
C ILE A 144 7.25 -7.95 -20.90
N LEU A 145 8.54 -8.29 -20.85
CA LEU A 145 9.10 -9.21 -19.85
C LEU A 145 9.71 -8.48 -18.64
N VAL A 146 9.93 -7.17 -18.76
CA VAL A 146 10.61 -6.36 -17.76
C VAL A 146 9.68 -5.24 -17.32
N SER A 147 9.41 -5.14 -16.02
CA SER A 147 8.55 -4.12 -15.41
C SER A 147 9.38 -3.18 -14.53
N ASN A 148 10.45 -2.62 -15.09
CA ASN A 148 11.27 -1.61 -14.38
C ASN A 148 10.39 -0.43 -13.94
N PRO A 149 10.66 0.18 -12.78
CA PRO A 149 9.92 1.36 -12.33
C PRO A 149 9.92 2.45 -13.40
N ASN A 150 8.74 3.02 -13.65
CA ASN A 150 8.50 4.11 -14.60
C ASN A 150 8.90 3.81 -16.05
N LEU A 151 8.83 2.54 -16.48
CA LEU A 151 9.07 2.16 -17.87
C LEU A 151 7.95 2.74 -18.77
N SER A 152 8.30 3.70 -19.63
CA SER A 152 7.35 4.34 -20.54
C SER A 152 7.49 3.77 -21.95
N ILE A 153 6.36 3.41 -22.57
CA ILE A 153 6.26 2.96 -23.96
C ILE A 153 5.34 3.93 -24.71
N SER A 154 5.91 4.63 -25.68
CA SER A 154 5.14 5.53 -26.55
C SER A 154 4.61 4.78 -27.76
N LEU A 155 3.35 5.02 -28.09
CA LEU A 155 2.63 4.39 -29.20
C LEU A 155 2.10 5.44 -30.18
N PRO A 156 1.79 5.06 -31.43
CA PRO A 156 1.11 5.94 -32.39
C PRO A 156 -0.19 6.51 -31.82
N GLY A 157 -0.58 7.69 -32.31
CA GLY A 157 -1.81 8.37 -31.85
C GLY A 157 -1.66 9.12 -30.53
N GLY A 158 -0.43 9.31 -30.03
CA GLY A 158 -0.16 10.06 -28.81
C GLY A 158 -0.47 9.29 -27.53
N ILE A 159 -0.58 7.96 -27.62
CA ILE A 159 -0.81 7.09 -26.47
C ILE A 159 0.54 6.78 -25.81
N SER A 160 0.59 6.85 -24.49
CA SER A 160 1.73 6.42 -23.69
C SER A 160 1.28 5.41 -22.64
N VAL A 161 2.02 4.32 -22.51
CA VAL A 161 1.81 3.28 -21.49
C VAL A 161 2.99 3.32 -20.53
N ILE A 162 2.74 3.72 -19.29
CA ILE A 162 3.72 3.71 -18.22
C ILE A 162 3.48 2.46 -17.38
N ILE A 163 4.49 1.60 -17.33
CA ILE A 163 4.50 0.33 -16.60
C ILE A 163 5.22 0.56 -15.27
N ASN A 164 4.65 0.02 -14.20
CA ASN A 164 5.18 0.15 -12.85
C ASN A 164 5.49 1.62 -12.53
N GLN A 165 4.52 2.51 -12.74
CA GLN A 165 4.69 3.92 -12.43
C GLN A 165 4.79 4.07 -10.91
N GLN A 166 5.87 4.69 -10.44
CA GLN A 166 6.11 4.92 -9.02
C GLN A 166 6.45 6.38 -8.80
N THR A 167 5.69 7.02 -7.92
CA THR A 167 5.99 8.35 -7.38
C THR A 167 6.17 8.20 -5.88
N SER A 168 7.35 8.56 -5.37
CA SER A 168 7.66 8.47 -3.95
C SER A 168 8.30 9.76 -3.46
N SER A 169 8.01 10.09 -2.21
CA SER A 169 8.62 11.18 -1.47
C SER A 169 8.81 10.70 -0.03
N SER A 170 10.03 10.73 0.47
CA SER A 170 10.33 10.38 1.86
C SER A 170 11.36 11.37 2.40
N GLY A 171 11.06 11.99 3.53
CA GLY A 171 11.96 12.95 4.16
C GLY A 171 11.56 13.27 5.59
N GLY A 172 12.52 13.19 6.50
CA GLY A 172 12.28 13.38 7.93
C GLY A 172 11.20 12.43 8.42
N THR A 173 10.12 12.98 8.98
CA THR A 173 9.03 12.21 9.54
C THR A 173 7.96 11.79 8.53
N SER A 174 7.98 12.26 7.27
CA SER A 174 6.88 11.98 6.33
C SER A 174 7.33 11.14 5.13
N GLY A 175 6.50 10.18 4.76
CA GLY A 175 6.69 9.31 3.61
C GLY A 175 5.38 9.13 2.85
N SER A 176 5.45 9.22 1.52
CA SER A 176 4.35 9.01 0.58
C SER A 176 4.85 8.22 -0.62
N VAL A 177 4.07 7.23 -1.05
CA VAL A 177 4.35 6.46 -2.26
C VAL A 177 3.07 6.03 -2.96
N THR A 178 2.99 6.35 -4.25
CA THR A 178 1.98 5.85 -5.17
C THR A 178 2.63 4.86 -6.11
N VAL A 179 1.98 3.72 -6.32
CA VAL A 179 2.34 2.77 -7.38
C VAL A 179 1.12 2.51 -8.24
N ASN A 180 1.25 2.76 -9.53
CA ASN A 180 0.29 2.33 -10.53
C ASN A 180 0.96 1.22 -11.36
N ALA A 181 0.36 0.03 -11.40
CA ALA A 181 0.96 -1.06 -12.17
C ALA A 181 0.96 -0.75 -13.66
N LEU A 182 -0.13 -0.16 -14.18
CA LEU A 182 -0.21 0.38 -15.52
C LEU A 182 -0.88 1.76 -15.48
N HIS A 183 -0.36 2.68 -16.29
CA HIS A 183 -0.98 3.97 -16.53
C HIS A 183 -0.94 4.27 -18.03
N VAL A 184 -2.11 4.25 -18.66
CA VAL A 184 -2.29 4.54 -20.07
C VAL A 184 -2.84 5.95 -20.22
N THR A 185 -2.12 6.79 -20.94
CA THR A 185 -2.50 8.18 -21.21
C THR A 185 -2.58 8.40 -22.71
N GLY A 186 -3.44 9.31 -23.15
CA GLY A 186 -3.56 9.70 -24.54
C GLY A 186 -4.61 10.79 -24.74
N PRO A 187 -4.91 11.17 -26.00
CA PRO A 187 -5.95 12.16 -26.29
C PRO A 187 -7.31 11.70 -25.75
N SER A 188 -7.81 12.40 -24.73
CA SER A 188 -9.08 12.07 -24.04
C SER A 188 -9.13 10.69 -23.39
N ILE A 189 -7.97 10.12 -23.04
CA ILE A 189 -7.84 8.82 -22.38
C ILE A 189 -6.85 8.95 -21.21
N ASP A 190 -7.28 8.55 -20.03
CA ASP A 190 -6.49 8.43 -18.80
C ASP A 190 -6.98 7.19 -18.04
N ILE A 191 -6.19 6.11 -18.06
CA ILE A 191 -6.55 4.83 -17.45
C ILE A 191 -5.43 4.40 -16.51
N VAL A 192 -5.76 4.25 -15.23
CA VAL A 192 -4.87 3.76 -14.18
C VAL A 192 -5.37 2.40 -13.72
N VAL A 193 -4.47 1.41 -13.73
CA VAL A 193 -4.77 0.03 -13.32
C VAL A 193 -3.88 -0.36 -12.15
N ALA A 194 -4.52 -0.96 -11.13
CA ALA A 194 -3.94 -1.30 -9.85
C ALA A 194 -3.16 -0.13 -9.26
N SER A 195 -3.87 0.90 -8.79
CA SER A 195 -3.28 1.99 -8.03
C SER A 195 -3.21 1.63 -6.56
N ALA A 196 -2.05 1.85 -5.94
CA ALA A 196 -1.82 1.67 -4.51
C ALA A 196 -1.05 2.87 -3.96
N GLN A 197 -1.67 3.62 -3.06
CA GLN A 197 -1.10 4.76 -2.34
C GLN A 197 -0.87 4.41 -0.88
N SER A 198 0.31 4.71 -0.34
CA SER A 198 0.59 4.61 1.09
C SER A 198 1.33 5.83 1.58
N ASP A 199 0.83 6.41 2.66
CA ASP A 199 1.42 7.55 3.34
C ASP A 199 1.57 7.26 4.84
N ILE A 200 2.60 7.83 5.43
CA ILE A 200 2.81 7.79 6.87
C ILE A 200 3.49 9.08 7.33
N THR A 201 3.08 9.56 8.50
CA THR A 201 3.83 10.58 9.23
C THR A 201 4.24 10.01 10.58
N CYS A 202 5.55 9.85 10.74
CA CYS A 202 6.22 9.51 11.98
C CYS A 202 6.15 10.66 12.97
N SER A 203 6.52 10.35 14.18
CA SER A 203 6.18 11.10 15.36
C SER A 203 7.33 11.05 16.36
#